data_AF-A0A657AQ37-F1
#
_entry.id   AF-A0A657AQ37-F1
#
_cell.length_a   1.000
_cell.length_b   1.000
_cell.length_c   1.000
_cell.angle_alpha   90.00
_cell.angle_beta   90.00
_cell.angle_gamma   90.00
#
_symmetry.space_group_name_H-M   'P 1'
#
loop_
_entity.id
_entity.type
_entity.pdbx_description
1 polymer ?
#
loop_
_entity_poly.entity_id
_entity_poly.type
_entity_poly.pdbx_seq_one_letter_code
_entity_poly.pdbx_strand_id
1 'polypeptide(L)'
;MQYINFLSQFNQALNIEDSKIPPSFSLDKALIEAVRLAKPGTLIVIISDFLHFNQETEKALKALSRHNELLFIRSYDPLEEELPPPGLHPVSDGQQTLLINSNSAQVRSDYSAWATQHKNQLEEMSKRFKSLLINLSTHQETSHCLQEILRNYSR
;
A
#
# COMPACT_ATOMS: atom_id res chain seq x y z
N MET A 1 -10.84 33.83 -21.63
CA MET A 1 -9.60 33.01 -21.74
C MET A 1 -8.96 32.76 -20.37
N GLN A 2 -9.71 32.63 -19.26
CA GLN A 2 -9.12 32.35 -17.93
C GLN A 2 -9.00 30.84 -17.65
N TYR A 3 -9.92 30.01 -18.17
CA TYR A 3 -9.93 28.57 -17.94
C TYR A 3 -8.73 27.82 -18.54
N ILE A 4 -8.28 28.21 -19.73
CA ILE A 4 -7.09 27.60 -20.36
C ILE A 4 -5.83 27.92 -19.53
N ASN A 5 -5.70 29.14 -19.03
CA ASN A 5 -4.56 29.52 -18.17
C ASN A 5 -4.61 28.82 -16.82
N PHE A 6 -5.79 28.63 -16.24
CA PHE A 6 -5.96 27.90 -14.98
C PHE A 6 -5.64 26.41 -15.13
N LEU A 7 -6.10 25.78 -16.22
CA LEU A 7 -5.75 24.40 -16.57
C LEU A 7 -4.25 24.26 -16.86
N SER A 8 -3.67 25.22 -17.58
CA SER A 8 -2.23 25.24 -17.86
C SER A 8 -1.40 25.39 -16.59
N GLN A 9 -1.82 26.26 -15.65
CA GLN A 9 -1.15 26.42 -14.36
C GLN A 9 -1.27 25.19 -13.48
N PHE A 10 -2.45 24.56 -13.41
CA PHE A 10 -2.62 23.30 -12.67
C PHE A 10 -1.78 22.17 -13.27
N ASN A 11 -1.77 22.03 -14.60
CA ASN A 11 -0.96 21.02 -15.27
C ASN A 11 0.55 21.27 -15.06
N GLN A 12 0.98 22.54 -15.05
CA GLN A 12 2.36 22.92 -14.71
C GLN A 12 2.68 22.73 -13.22
N ALA A 13 1.72 22.86 -12.32
CA ALA A 13 1.90 22.57 -10.89
C ALA A 13 1.97 21.05 -10.61
N LEU A 14 1.48 20.22 -11.53
CA LEU A 14 1.70 18.77 -11.54
C LEU A 14 3.02 18.37 -12.22
N ASN A 15 3.86 19.35 -12.61
CA ASN A 15 5.11 19.06 -13.27
C ASN A 15 6.09 18.40 -12.30
N ILE A 16 6.48 17.20 -12.71
CA ILE A 16 7.24 16.17 -12.01
C ILE A 16 8.69 16.59 -11.68
N GLU A 17 9.21 17.58 -12.40
CA GLU A 17 10.63 17.98 -12.37
C GLU A 17 11.08 18.59 -11.03
N ASP A 18 10.16 19.08 -10.18
CA ASP A 18 10.46 19.69 -8.88
C ASP A 18 10.24 18.76 -7.67
N SER A 19 10.12 17.45 -7.93
CA SER A 19 10.07 16.44 -6.87
C SER A 19 11.44 16.31 -6.20
N LYS A 20 11.79 17.23 -5.29
CA LYS A 20 12.80 16.98 -4.25
C LYS A 20 12.32 15.76 -3.48
N ILE A 21 12.72 14.56 -3.90
CA ILE A 21 12.45 13.30 -3.21
C ILE A 21 13.02 13.50 -1.79
N PRO A 22 12.18 13.69 -0.76
CA PRO A 22 12.70 13.72 0.61
C PRO A 22 13.40 12.38 0.85
N PRO A 23 14.42 12.31 1.72
CA PRO A 23 15.15 11.06 1.96
C PRO A 23 14.14 9.94 2.16
N SER A 24 14.11 8.97 1.24
CA SER A 24 13.01 8.01 1.16
C SER A 24 12.92 7.27 2.49
N PHE A 25 11.85 7.58 3.23
CA PHE A 25 11.46 6.84 4.41
C PHE A 25 10.89 5.53 3.90
N SER A 26 11.71 4.47 3.94
CA SER A 26 11.26 3.14 3.54
C SER A 26 10.64 2.41 4.74
N LEU A 27 9.66 1.55 4.44
CA LEU A 27 9.06 0.66 5.43
C LEU A 27 10.14 -0.13 6.20
N ASP A 28 11.17 -0.60 5.51
CA ASP A 28 12.27 -1.36 6.13
C ASP A 28 12.98 -0.57 7.23
N LYS A 29 13.27 0.72 7.00
CA LYS A 29 13.91 1.57 8.02
C LYS A 29 12.99 1.73 9.24
N ALA A 30 11.69 1.93 9.01
CA ALA A 30 10.71 2.03 10.09
C ALA A 30 10.64 0.75 10.93
N LEU A 31 10.63 -0.42 10.29
CA LEU A 31 10.60 -1.71 10.98
C LEU A 31 11.87 -1.98 11.76
N ILE A 32 13.04 -1.64 11.20
CA ILE A 32 14.33 -1.80 11.90
C ILE A 32 14.37 -0.94 13.17
N GLU A 33 13.90 0.31 13.11
CA GLU A 33 13.80 1.15 14.30
C GLU A 33 12.76 0.61 15.29
N ALA A 34 11.62 0.09 14.80
CA ALA A 34 10.63 -0.56 15.66
C ALA A 34 11.22 -1.78 16.39
N VAL A 35 12.08 -2.58 15.76
CA VAL A 35 12.79 -3.70 16.42
C VAL A 35 13.65 -3.22 17.58
N ARG A 36 14.27 -2.05 17.46
CA ARG A 36 15.12 -1.48 18.51
C ARG A 36 14.32 -0.91 19.69
N LEU A 37 13.13 -0.36 19.41
CA LEU A 37 12.30 0.33 20.40
C LEU A 37 11.27 -0.59 21.07
N ALA A 38 10.85 -1.66 20.40
CA ALA A 38 9.79 -2.54 20.88
C ALA A 38 10.21 -3.31 22.14
N LYS A 39 9.46 -3.12 23.21
CA LYS A 39 9.58 -3.91 24.43
C LYS A 39 8.76 -5.19 24.31
N PRO A 40 9.20 -6.32 24.88
CA PRO A 40 8.40 -7.55 24.88
C PRO A 40 6.98 -7.33 25.42
N GLY A 41 6.00 -8.00 24.81
CA GLY A 41 4.58 -7.89 25.15
C GLY A 41 3.88 -6.64 24.62
N THR A 42 4.49 -5.93 23.66
CA THR A 42 3.88 -4.76 23.03
C THR A 42 3.01 -5.20 21.85
N LEU A 43 1.88 -4.52 21.63
CA LEU A 43 1.14 -4.59 20.38
C LEU A 43 1.74 -3.62 19.37
N ILE A 44 2.15 -4.12 18.21
CA ILE A 44 2.70 -3.32 17.12
C ILE A 44 1.70 -3.31 15.98
N VAL A 45 1.14 -2.12 15.72
CA VAL A 45 0.19 -1.90 14.64
C VAL A 45 0.93 -1.33 13.44
N ILE A 46 0.84 -2.02 12.30
CA ILE A 46 1.50 -1.64 11.04
C ILE A 46 0.42 -1.29 10.04
N ILE A 47 0.39 -0.03 9.62
CA ILE A 47 -0.55 0.50 8.63
C ILE A 47 0.25 0.79 7.36
N SER A 48 -0.02 0.07 6.27
CA SER A 48 0.73 0.20 5.03
C SER A 48 -0.07 -0.32 3.83
N ASP A 49 0.33 0.09 2.63
CA ASP A 49 -0.15 -0.50 1.37
C ASP A 49 0.44 -1.88 1.09
N PHE A 50 1.55 -2.20 1.77
CA PHE A 50 2.23 -3.49 1.70
C PHE A 50 2.72 -3.84 0.28
N LEU A 51 2.99 -2.83 -0.56
CA LEU A 51 3.41 -3.03 -1.95
C LEU A 51 4.91 -3.33 -2.11
N HIS A 52 5.74 -2.85 -1.18
CA HIS A 52 7.20 -2.94 -1.27
C HIS A 52 7.79 -3.90 -0.23
N PHE A 53 7.42 -5.17 -0.32
CA PHE A 53 7.94 -6.22 0.56
C PHE A 53 9.18 -6.89 0.01
N ASN A 54 10.24 -6.95 0.82
CA ASN A 54 11.46 -7.68 0.51
C ASN A 54 11.87 -8.60 1.67
N GLN A 55 12.97 -9.33 1.49
CA GLN A 55 13.48 -10.25 2.51
C GLN A 55 13.91 -9.55 3.80
N GLU A 56 14.35 -8.29 3.75
CA GLU A 56 14.71 -7.52 4.95
C GLU A 56 13.46 -7.15 5.75
N THR A 57 12.37 -6.79 5.08
CA THR A 57 11.07 -6.57 5.71
C THR A 57 10.60 -7.80 6.47
N GLU A 58 10.70 -9.00 5.84
CA GLU A 58 10.30 -10.26 6.48
C GLU A 58 11.16 -10.58 7.71
N LYS A 59 12.48 -10.36 7.64
CA LYS A 59 13.39 -10.55 8.79
C LYS A 59 13.02 -9.63 9.95
N ALA A 60 12.73 -8.36 9.67
CA ALA A 60 12.34 -7.38 10.69
C ALA A 60 11.01 -7.78 11.35
N LEU A 61 9.99 -8.13 10.55
CA LEU A 61 8.70 -8.61 11.06
C LEU A 61 8.84 -9.86 11.91
N LYS A 62 9.68 -10.81 11.50
CA LYS A 62 9.96 -12.03 12.27
C LYS A 62 10.64 -11.74 13.62
N ALA A 63 11.54 -10.76 13.65
CA ALA A 63 12.16 -10.34 14.90
C ALA A 63 11.12 -9.70 15.85
N LEU A 64 10.24 -8.85 15.31
CA LEU A 64 9.15 -8.24 16.08
C LEU A 64 8.17 -9.28 16.60
N SER A 65 7.71 -10.21 15.76
CA SER A 65 6.68 -11.20 16.11
C SER A 65 7.14 -12.22 17.16
N ARG A 66 8.44 -12.28 17.48
CA ARG A 66 8.97 -13.26 18.44
C ARG A 66 8.49 -12.99 19.87
N HIS A 67 8.36 -11.71 20.22
CA HIS A 67 8.04 -11.26 21.58
C HIS A 67 6.91 -10.24 21.62
N ASN A 68 6.30 -9.93 20.47
CA ASN A 68 5.25 -8.92 20.33
C ASN A 68 4.09 -9.47 19.51
N GLU A 69 2.93 -8.88 19.73
CA GLU A 69 1.76 -9.10 18.88
C GLU A 69 1.81 -8.12 17.71
N LEU A 70 1.53 -8.63 16.51
CA LEU A 70 1.50 -7.82 15.29
C LEU A 70 0.06 -7.68 14.81
N LEU A 71 -0.33 -6.47 14.46
CA LEU A 71 -1.59 -6.15 13.77
C LEU A 71 -1.27 -5.48 12.45
N PHE A 72 -1.66 -6.11 11.34
CA PHE A 72 -1.48 -5.56 10.01
C PHE A 72 -2.77 -4.91 9.53
N ILE A 73 -2.68 -3.66 9.10
CA ILE A 73 -3.76 -2.90 8.49
C ILE A 73 -3.30 -2.54 7.09
N ARG A 74 -3.84 -3.25 6.09
CA ARG A 74 -3.57 -2.98 4.68
C ARG A 74 -4.49 -1.87 4.21
N SER A 75 -3.93 -0.76 3.75
CA SER A 75 -4.68 0.25 2.98
C SER A 75 -4.53 -0.08 1.49
N TYR A 76 -5.60 -0.24 0.74
CA TYR A 76 -5.53 -0.50 -0.69
C TYR A 76 -6.57 0.29 -1.47
N ASP A 77 -6.24 0.64 -2.71
CA ASP A 77 -7.20 1.24 -3.64
C ASP A 77 -7.88 0.14 -4.47
N PRO A 78 -9.21 0.16 -4.66
CA PRO A 78 -9.87 -0.76 -5.59
C PRO A 78 -9.28 -0.77 -7.01
N LEU A 79 -8.71 0.37 -7.45
CA LEU A 79 -7.99 0.46 -8.73
C LEU A 79 -6.69 -0.36 -8.76
N GLU A 80 -6.15 -0.74 -7.60
CA GLU A 80 -5.01 -1.66 -7.48
C GLU A 80 -5.41 -3.13 -7.63
N GLU A 81 -6.70 -3.47 -7.41
CA GLU A 81 -7.23 -4.83 -7.60
C GLU A 81 -7.76 -5.04 -9.02
N GLU A 82 -8.38 -4.03 -9.64
CA GLU A 82 -8.86 -4.10 -11.02
C GLU A 82 -8.42 -2.88 -11.84
N LEU A 83 -7.76 -3.14 -12.98
CA LEU A 83 -7.46 -2.10 -13.94
C LEU A 83 -8.77 -1.40 -14.38
N PRO A 84 -8.78 -0.05 -14.47
CA PRO A 84 -9.94 0.70 -14.90
C PRO A 84 -10.42 0.27 -16.29
N PRO A 85 -11.68 0.59 -16.65
CA PRO A 85 -12.29 0.18 -17.92
C PRO A 85 -11.39 0.43 -19.13
N PRO A 86 -11.48 -0.41 -20.17
CA PRO A 86 -10.52 -0.46 -21.27
C PRO A 86 -10.30 0.92 -21.90
N GLY A 87 -9.05 1.38 -21.89
CA GLY A 87 -8.66 2.71 -22.32
C GLY A 87 -7.15 2.91 -22.19
N LEU A 88 -6.67 4.05 -22.72
CA LEU A 88 -5.31 4.52 -22.50
C LEU A 88 -5.31 5.39 -21.24
N HIS A 89 -4.77 4.86 -20.16
CA HIS A 89 -4.68 5.57 -18.89
C HIS A 89 -3.24 6.07 -18.68
N PRO A 90 -3.01 7.38 -18.57
CA PRO A 90 -1.71 7.90 -18.19
C PRO A 90 -1.48 7.58 -16.71
N VAL A 91 -0.50 6.72 -16.42
CA VAL A 91 -0.02 6.42 -15.07
C VAL A 91 1.34 7.06 -14.91
N SER A 92 1.53 7.82 -13.84
CA SER A 92 2.82 8.43 -13.55
C SER A 92 3.35 7.96 -12.20
N ASP A 93 4.65 7.67 -12.16
CA ASP A 93 5.41 7.39 -10.94
C ASP A 93 6.00 8.67 -10.31
N GLY A 94 5.61 9.84 -10.80
CA GLY A 94 6.18 11.12 -10.38
C GLY A 94 7.53 11.45 -11.00
N GLN A 95 8.04 10.66 -11.96
CA GLN A 95 9.23 10.92 -12.78
C GLN A 95 8.99 10.72 -14.28
N GLN A 96 8.16 9.75 -14.63
CA GLN A 96 7.77 9.37 -15.99
C GLN A 96 6.26 9.16 -16.04
N THR A 97 5.66 9.44 -17.19
CA THR A 97 4.26 9.13 -17.46
C THR A 97 4.20 8.01 -18.49
N LEU A 98 3.73 6.84 -18.08
CA LEU A 98 3.49 5.69 -18.95
C LEU A 98 2.01 5.65 -19.35
N LEU A 99 1.74 5.44 -20.65
CA LEU A 99 0.40 5.15 -21.12
C LEU A 99 0.13 3.66 -20.97
N ILE A 100 -0.66 3.27 -19.97
CA ILE A 100 -1.11 1.89 -19.82
C ILE A 100 -2.29 1.68 -20.76
N ASN A 101 -2.12 0.78 -21.73
CA ASN A 101 -3.21 0.34 -22.60
C ASN A 101 -3.98 -0.81 -21.92
N SER A 102 -5.00 -0.44 -21.13
CA SER A 102 -5.88 -1.39 -20.44
C SER A 102 -6.80 -2.16 -21.39
N ASN A 103 -6.72 -1.95 -22.72
CA ASN A 103 -7.49 -2.69 -23.71
C ASN A 103 -6.92 -4.09 -24.02
N SER A 104 -5.63 -4.32 -23.74
CA SER A 104 -5.02 -5.64 -23.93
C SER A 104 -5.50 -6.62 -22.86
N ALA A 105 -6.14 -7.71 -23.30
CA ALA A 105 -6.57 -8.79 -22.41
C ALA A 105 -5.39 -9.43 -21.64
N GLN A 106 -4.21 -9.46 -22.26
CA GLN A 106 -2.99 -9.96 -21.63
C GLN A 106 -2.55 -9.07 -20.46
N VAL A 107 -2.54 -7.75 -20.65
CA VAL A 107 -2.17 -6.78 -19.60
C VAL A 107 -3.13 -6.85 -18.41
N ARG A 108 -4.44 -7.00 -18.67
CA ARG A 108 -5.43 -7.19 -17.60
C ARG A 108 -5.19 -8.48 -16.83
N SER A 109 -4.94 -9.59 -17.54
CA SER A 109 -4.67 -10.89 -16.92
C SER A 109 -3.40 -10.84 -16.06
N ASP A 110 -2.31 -10.30 -16.59
CA ASP A 110 -1.02 -10.25 -15.89
C ASP A 110 -1.09 -9.34 -14.65
N TYR A 111 -1.79 -8.21 -14.74
CA TYR A 111 -2.01 -7.31 -13.61
C TYR A 111 -2.86 -7.97 -12.52
N SER A 112 -3.97 -8.59 -12.90
CA SER A 112 -4.84 -9.30 -11.93
C SER A 112 -4.11 -10.46 -11.24
N ALA A 113 -3.24 -11.17 -11.97
CA ALA A 113 -2.41 -12.22 -11.42
C ALA A 113 -1.38 -11.66 -10.43
N TRP A 114 -0.72 -10.55 -10.77
CA TRP A 114 0.22 -9.86 -9.88
C TRP A 114 -0.45 -9.36 -8.59
N ALA A 115 -1.64 -8.75 -8.69
CA ALA A 115 -2.40 -8.25 -7.56
C ALA A 115 -2.86 -9.41 -6.64
N THR A 116 -3.35 -10.50 -7.25
CA THR A 116 -3.75 -11.71 -6.53
C THR A 116 -2.56 -12.35 -5.81
N GLN A 117 -1.39 -12.40 -6.45
CA GLN A 117 -0.17 -12.92 -5.85
C GLN A 117 0.25 -12.09 -4.63
N HIS A 118 0.24 -10.75 -4.72
CA HIS A 118 0.57 -9.87 -3.60
C HIS A 118 -0.37 -10.06 -2.41
N LYS A 119 -1.68 -10.16 -2.69
CA LYS A 119 -2.68 -10.45 -1.65
C LYS A 119 -2.42 -11.78 -0.95
N ASN A 120 -2.16 -12.84 -1.73
CA ASN A 120 -1.87 -14.16 -1.17
C ASN A 120 -0.60 -14.17 -0.32
N GLN A 121 0.46 -13.47 -0.76
CA GLN A 121 1.70 -13.35 0.01
C GLN A 121 1.45 -12.67 1.36
N LEU A 122 0.66 -11.60 1.40
CA LEU A 122 0.32 -10.91 2.65
C LEU A 122 -0.53 -11.78 3.58
N GLU A 123 -1.49 -12.53 3.04
CA GLU A 123 -2.33 -13.45 3.82
C GLU A 123 -1.52 -14.62 4.41
N GLU A 124 -0.64 -15.23 3.63
CA GLU A 124 0.26 -16.28 4.11
C GLU A 124 1.19 -15.78 5.20
N MET A 125 1.69 -14.56 5.04
CA MET A 125 2.55 -13.91 6.02
C MET A 125 1.80 -13.59 7.31
N SER A 126 0.58 -13.07 7.20
CA SER A 126 -0.28 -12.82 8.37
C SER A 126 -0.54 -14.10 9.16
N LYS A 127 -0.79 -15.22 8.46
CA LYS A 127 -0.93 -16.54 9.09
C LYS A 127 0.37 -17.00 9.74
N ARG A 128 1.52 -16.82 9.07
CA ARG A 128 2.85 -17.21 9.58
C ARG A 128 3.22 -16.50 10.87
N PHE A 129 2.89 -15.22 10.99
CA PHE A 129 3.17 -14.41 12.18
C PHE A 129 2.03 -14.43 13.21
N LYS A 130 0.95 -15.19 12.97
CA LYS A 130 -0.27 -15.19 13.79
C LYS A 130 -0.82 -13.78 14.05
N SER A 131 -0.61 -12.89 13.09
CA SER A 131 -1.00 -11.49 13.15
C SER A 131 -2.38 -11.32 12.54
N LEU A 132 -3.24 -10.51 13.17
CA LEU A 132 -4.50 -10.12 12.57
C LEU A 132 -4.23 -9.23 11.34
N LEU A 133 -4.88 -9.54 10.21
CA LEU A 133 -4.84 -8.72 8.99
C LEU A 133 -6.20 -8.09 8.75
N ILE A 134 -6.21 -6.77 8.65
CA ILE A 134 -7.40 -5.96 8.37
C ILE A 134 -7.17 -5.26 7.03
N ASN A 135 -8.07 -5.45 6.07
CA ASN A 135 -8.00 -4.79 4.78
C ASN A 135 -8.95 -3.59 4.78
N LEU A 136 -8.41 -2.41 4.45
CA LEU A 136 -9.12 -1.16 4.38
C LEU A 136 -9.04 -0.63 2.95
N SER A 137 -10.20 -0.44 2.34
CA SER A 137 -10.28 0.19 1.03
C SER A 137 -10.30 1.71 1.18
N THR A 138 -9.56 2.44 0.35
CA THR A 138 -9.64 3.92 0.26
C THR A 138 -11.01 4.43 -0.20
N HIS A 139 -11.88 3.55 -0.70
CA HIS A 139 -13.24 3.90 -1.10
C HIS A 139 -14.25 3.85 0.07
N GLN A 140 -13.88 3.26 1.21
CA GLN A 140 -14.77 3.11 2.36
C GLN A 140 -14.65 4.29 3.33
N GLU A 141 -15.76 4.67 3.95
CA GLU A 141 -15.74 5.67 5.02
C GLU A 141 -14.93 5.17 6.22
N THR A 142 -14.11 6.06 6.78
CA THR A 142 -13.23 5.78 7.93
C THR A 142 -13.98 5.29 9.17
N SER A 143 -15.24 5.72 9.33
CA SER A 143 -16.16 5.28 10.38
C SER A 143 -16.46 3.78 10.32
N HIS A 144 -16.68 3.25 9.10
CA HIS A 144 -16.97 1.84 8.86
C HIS A 144 -15.72 0.98 9.12
N CYS A 145 -14.57 1.46 8.69
CA CYS A 145 -13.26 0.86 8.96
C CYS A 145 -13.00 0.71 10.48
N LEU A 146 -13.26 1.76 11.27
CA LEU A 146 -13.02 1.74 12.71
C LEU A 146 -13.93 0.71 13.42
N GLN A 147 -15.17 0.57 12.96
CA GLN A 147 -16.12 -0.43 13.49
C GLN A 147 -15.65 -1.87 13.21
N GLU A 148 -15.15 -2.15 12.01
CA GLU A 148 -14.58 -3.45 11.66
C GLU A 148 -13.38 -3.81 12.55
N ILE A 149 -12.48 -2.85 12.78
CA ILE A 149 -11.32 -3.04 13.66
C ILE A 149 -11.76 -3.39 15.08
N LEU A 150 -12.66 -2.60 15.66
CA LEU A 150 -13.16 -2.81 17.03
C LEU A 150 -13.89 -4.14 17.18
N ARG A 151 -14.64 -4.58 16.16
CA ARG A 151 -15.36 -5.86 16.18
C ARG A 151 -14.41 -7.06 16.11
N ASN A 152 -13.33 -6.95 15.37
CA ASN A 152 -12.34 -8.02 15.24
C ASN A 152 -11.40 -8.11 16.45
N TYR A 153 -11.24 -7.03 17.22
CA TYR A 153 -10.43 -7.00 18.44
C TYR A 153 -11.19 -7.46 19.70
N SER A 154 -12.53 -7.50 19.66
CA SER A 154 -13.36 -7.93 20.78
C SER A 154 -13.59 -9.46 20.86
N ARG A 155 -12.78 -10.25 20.14
CA ARG A 155 -12.81 -11.72 20.12
C ARG A 155 -11.42 -12.26 20.46
#